data_AF-A0A0L6VN69-F1
#
_entry.id   AF-A0A0L6VN69-F1
#
_cell.length_a   1.000
_cell.length_b   1.000
_cell.length_c   1.000
_cell.angle_alpha   90.00
_cell.angle_beta   90.00
_cell.angle_gamma   90.00
#
_symmetry.space_group_name_H-M   'P 1'
#
loop_
_entity.id
_entity.type
_entity.pdbx_description
1 polymer ?
#
loop_
_entity_poly.entity_id
_entity_poly.type
_entity_poly.pdbx_seq_one_letter_code
_entity_poly.pdbx_strand_id
1 'polypeptide(L)'
;MLPDWEIINILVALPAIYGKHKGENFALMFDILKQLILTSLMVAITADNSFNNTKLAKKVEGLICGKFQASGHLLGCMAHVINLAAHDSLEYHQGQINLLLIPLNYASQEDG
;
A
#
# COMPACT_ATOMS: atom_id res chain seq x y z
N MET A 1 -29.69 16.93 -15.68
CA MET A 1 -29.76 15.74 -14.82
C MET A 1 -28.45 15.00 -15.01
N LEU A 2 -27.60 14.96 -13.99
CA LEU A 2 -26.41 14.10 -14.06
C LEU A 2 -26.90 12.64 -13.95
N PRO A 3 -26.26 11.67 -14.60
CA PRO A 3 -26.62 10.28 -14.41
C PRO A 3 -26.44 9.89 -12.94
N ASP A 4 -27.32 9.03 -12.43
CA ASP A 4 -27.14 8.40 -11.12
C ASP A 4 -26.03 7.34 -11.25
N TRP A 5 -24.80 7.74 -10.92
CA TRP A 5 -23.65 6.83 -10.91
C TRP A 5 -23.54 6.14 -9.56
N GLU A 6 -23.59 4.80 -9.56
CA GLU A 6 -23.37 3.98 -8.37
C GLU A 6 -22.00 3.31 -8.43
N ILE A 7 -21.27 3.32 -7.32
CA ILE A 7 -20.02 2.57 -7.18
C ILE A 7 -20.37 1.15 -6.74
N ILE A 8 -19.99 0.17 -7.56
CA ILE A 8 -20.17 -1.25 -7.26
C ILE A 8 -18.83 -1.85 -6.84
N ASN A 9 -18.83 -2.60 -5.74
CA ASN A 9 -17.67 -3.36 -5.29
C ASN A 9 -17.91 -4.85 -5.47
N ILE A 10 -17.05 -5.53 -6.24
CA ILE A 10 -17.18 -6.96 -6.57
C ILE A 10 -15.85 -7.64 -6.30
N LEU A 11 -15.87 -8.72 -5.51
CA LEU A 11 -14.72 -9.62 -5.39
C LEU A 11 -14.65 -10.51 -6.64
N VAL A 12 -13.71 -10.22 -7.52
CA VAL A 12 -13.55 -10.94 -8.78
C VAL A 12 -12.72 -12.21 -8.62
N ALA A 13 -11.68 -12.17 -7.79
CA ALA A 13 -10.80 -13.31 -7.56
C ALA A 13 -10.08 -13.19 -6.21
N LEU A 14 -9.83 -14.34 -5.56
CA LEU A 14 -8.99 -14.45 -4.37
C LEU A 14 -8.13 -15.72 -4.45
N PRO A 15 -7.15 -15.76 -5.38
CA PRO A 15 -6.33 -16.95 -5.56
C PRO A 15 -5.32 -17.11 -4.42
N ALA A 16 -5.03 -18.36 -4.07
CA ALA A 16 -3.87 -18.67 -3.24
C ALA A 16 -2.58 -18.46 -4.06
N ILE A 17 -1.63 -17.71 -3.52
CA ILE A 17 -0.31 -17.51 -4.13
C ILE A 17 0.73 -18.24 -3.30
N TYR A 18 1.49 -19.11 -3.97
CA TYR A 18 2.51 -19.92 -3.34
C TYR A 18 3.91 -19.40 -3.68
N GLY A 19 4.86 -19.62 -2.77
CA GLY A 19 6.26 -19.22 -2.95
C GLY A 19 6.62 -17.90 -2.24
N LYS A 20 7.70 -17.26 -2.68
CA LYS A 20 8.23 -16.05 -2.02
C LYS A 20 7.27 -14.87 -2.17
N HIS A 21 7.16 -14.07 -1.11
CA HIS A 21 6.37 -12.84 -1.09
C HIS A 21 7.04 -11.73 -1.92
N LYS A 22 6.81 -11.75 -3.23
CA LYS A 22 7.40 -10.85 -4.22
C LYS A 22 6.32 -10.27 -5.13
N GLY A 23 6.46 -8.99 -5.48
CA GLY A 23 5.54 -8.29 -6.39
C GLY A 23 5.30 -9.02 -7.71
N GLU A 24 6.34 -9.65 -8.25
CA GLU A 24 6.25 -10.41 -9.50
C GLU A 24 5.35 -11.65 -9.38
N ASN A 25 5.27 -12.27 -8.21
CA ASN A 25 4.38 -13.42 -7.97
C ASN A 25 2.93 -12.98 -7.82
N PHE A 26 2.69 -11.81 -7.21
CA PHE A 26 1.36 -11.21 -7.14
C PHE A 26 0.80 -10.87 -8.53
N ALA A 27 1.66 -10.61 -9.52
CA ALA A 27 1.25 -10.31 -10.88
C ALA A 27 0.53 -11.48 -11.56
N LEU A 28 0.73 -12.71 -11.08
CA LEU A 28 0.02 -13.90 -11.59
C LEU A 28 -1.50 -13.81 -11.41
N MET A 29 -1.98 -13.06 -10.41
CA MET A 29 -3.41 -12.83 -10.23
C MET A 29 -4.05 -12.12 -11.43
N PHE A 30 -3.26 -11.34 -12.18
CA PHE A 30 -3.76 -10.61 -13.35
C PHE A 30 -4.04 -11.52 -14.54
N ASP A 31 -3.54 -12.76 -14.54
CA ASP A 31 -3.95 -13.74 -15.55
C ASP A 31 -5.42 -14.15 -15.36
N ILE A 32 -5.95 -14.10 -14.14
CA ILE A 32 -7.40 -14.30 -13.88
C ILE A 32 -8.20 -13.15 -14.50
N LEU A 33 -7.73 -11.91 -14.34
CA LEU A 33 -8.36 -10.75 -14.97
C LEU A 33 -8.33 -10.84 -16.50
N LYS A 34 -7.28 -11.43 -17.09
CA LYS A 34 -7.24 -11.72 -18.54
C LYS A 34 -8.27 -12.76 -18.95
N GLN A 35 -8.40 -13.85 -18.19
CA GLN A 35 -9.41 -14.90 -18.46
C GLN A 35 -10.84 -14.36 -18.41
N LEU A 36 -11.09 -13.38 -17.53
CA LEU A 36 -12.38 -12.70 -17.41
C LEU A 36 -12.55 -11.51 -18.38
N ILE A 37 -11.56 -11.23 -19.23
CA ILE A 37 -11.59 -10.13 -20.22
C ILE A 37 -11.75 -8.76 -19.52
N LEU A 38 -11.25 -8.62 -18.29
CA LEU A 38 -11.36 -7.39 -17.49
C LEU A 38 -10.15 -6.46 -17.63
N THR A 39 -9.03 -6.95 -18.18
CA THR A 39 -7.80 -6.15 -18.33
C THR A 39 -7.98 -4.91 -19.19
N SER A 40 -8.94 -4.90 -20.13
CA SER A 40 -9.25 -3.73 -20.94
C SER A 40 -10.04 -2.64 -20.20
N LEU A 41 -10.64 -2.97 -19.06
CA LEU A 41 -11.44 -2.07 -18.24
C LEU A 41 -10.65 -1.53 -17.04
N MET A 42 -9.42 -2.00 -16.86
CA MET A 42 -8.56 -1.57 -15.76
C MET A 42 -8.11 -0.13 -15.94
N VAL A 43 -8.38 0.68 -14.92
CA VAL A 43 -7.94 2.09 -14.86
C VAL A 43 -6.77 2.25 -13.89
N ALA A 44 -6.83 1.61 -12.73
CA ALA A 44 -5.81 1.74 -11.70
C ALA A 44 -5.69 0.48 -10.83
N ILE A 45 -4.57 0.36 -10.13
CA ILE A 45 -4.34 -0.59 -9.04
C ILE A 45 -4.19 0.22 -7.76
N THR A 46 -4.98 -0.08 -6.74
CA THR A 46 -4.77 0.46 -5.39
C THR A 46 -4.11 -0.61 -4.52
N ALA A 47 -2.95 -0.32 -3.94
CA ALA A 47 -2.22 -1.25 -3.08
C ALA A 47 -1.52 -0.49 -1.94
N ASP A 48 -1.11 -1.19 -0.88
CA ASP A 48 -0.30 -0.59 0.19
C ASP A 48 1.03 -0.03 -0.36
N ASN A 49 1.62 0.94 0.34
CA ASN A 49 2.79 1.69 -0.17
C ASN A 49 4.10 0.91 0.03
N SER A 50 4.08 -0.38 -0.28
CA SER A 50 5.22 -1.28 -0.21
C SER A 50 5.96 -1.35 -1.54
N PHE A 51 7.29 -1.47 -1.49
CA PHE A 51 8.14 -1.66 -2.67
C PHE A 51 7.76 -2.90 -3.51
N ASN A 52 7.19 -3.92 -2.86
CA ASN A 52 6.68 -5.10 -3.56
C ASN A 52 5.56 -4.73 -4.53
N ASN A 53 4.73 -3.74 -4.22
CA ASN A 53 3.63 -3.32 -5.10
C ASN A 53 4.11 -2.47 -6.27
N THR A 54 5.22 -1.75 -6.11
CA THR A 54 5.91 -1.12 -7.25
C THR A 54 6.40 -2.18 -8.25
N LYS A 55 6.95 -3.28 -7.76
CA LYS A 55 7.38 -4.41 -8.61
C LYS A 55 6.19 -5.11 -9.27
N LEU A 56 5.11 -5.31 -8.53
CA LEU A 56 3.83 -5.81 -9.06
C LEU A 56 3.35 -4.95 -10.23
N ALA A 57 3.21 -3.64 -10.02
CA ALA A 57 2.71 -2.72 -11.05
C ALA A 57 3.59 -2.73 -12.31
N LYS A 58 4.92 -2.71 -12.16
CA LYS A 58 5.85 -2.83 -13.30
C LYS A 58 5.69 -4.15 -14.06
N LYS A 59 5.46 -5.25 -13.34
CA LYS A 59 5.22 -6.55 -13.98
C LYS A 59 3.89 -6.55 -14.72
N VAL A 60 2.85 -5.95 -14.15
CA VAL A 60 1.52 -5.82 -14.76
C VAL A 60 1.53 -4.92 -15.99
N GLU A 61 2.28 -3.81 -15.97
CA GLU A 61 2.49 -2.94 -17.14
C GLU A 61 3.00 -3.72 -18.35
N GLY A 62 3.95 -4.64 -18.15
CA GLY A 62 4.41 -5.55 -19.21
C GLY A 62 3.37 -6.59 -19.63
N LEU A 63 2.45 -6.99 -18.74
CA LEU A 63 1.39 -7.97 -19.02
C LEU A 63 0.17 -7.36 -19.72
N ILE A 64 -0.07 -6.05 -19.56
CA ILE A 64 -1.23 -5.31 -20.06
C ILE A 64 -0.74 -4.15 -20.94
N CYS A 65 -0.01 -4.52 -21.99
CA CYS A 65 0.67 -3.60 -22.91
C CYS A 65 -0.22 -2.43 -23.35
N GLY A 66 0.22 -1.20 -23.03
CA GLY A 66 -0.36 0.06 -23.51
C GLY A 66 -1.63 0.55 -22.80
N LYS A 67 -2.24 -0.23 -21.89
CA LYS A 67 -3.46 0.18 -21.17
C LYS A 67 -3.22 0.56 -19.71
N PHE A 68 -2.16 0.01 -19.12
CA PHE A 68 -1.74 0.32 -17.76
C PHE A 68 -0.32 0.84 -17.78
N GLN A 69 -0.09 1.94 -17.07
CA GLN A 69 1.24 2.53 -16.87
C GLN A 69 1.51 2.62 -15.37
N ALA A 70 2.53 1.92 -14.89
CA ALA A 70 2.78 1.74 -13.45
C ALA A 70 2.99 3.07 -12.72
N SER A 71 3.65 4.04 -13.36
CA SER A 71 3.93 5.35 -12.77
C SER A 71 2.70 6.24 -12.60
N GLY A 72 1.65 6.04 -13.39
CA GLY A 72 0.43 6.87 -13.37
C GLY A 72 -0.79 6.18 -12.80
N HIS A 73 -0.78 4.85 -12.72
CA HIS A 73 -1.95 4.04 -12.40
C HIS A 73 -1.79 3.14 -11.17
N LEU A 74 -0.62 3.12 -10.53
CA LEU A 74 -0.48 2.57 -9.18
C LEU A 74 -0.78 3.67 -8.16
N LEU A 75 -1.90 3.52 -7.46
CA LEU A 75 -2.34 4.43 -6.40
C LEU A 75 -1.98 3.82 -5.04
N GLY A 76 -1.37 4.63 -4.19
CA GLY A 76 -1.05 4.23 -2.82
C GLY A 76 -2.30 4.06 -1.97
N CYS A 77 -2.22 3.22 -0.94
CA CYS A 77 -3.30 2.99 0.01
C CYS A 77 -3.31 4.12 1.04
N MET A 78 -4.36 4.95 1.02
CA MET A 78 -4.54 6.02 2.00
C MET A 78 -4.57 5.49 3.45
N ALA A 79 -5.18 4.33 3.69
CA ALA A 79 -5.20 3.72 5.02
C ALA A 79 -3.78 3.39 5.52
N HIS A 80 -2.89 2.93 4.62
CA HIS A 80 -1.50 2.68 4.98
C HIS A 80 -0.74 3.98 5.30
N VAL A 81 -0.96 5.04 4.51
CA VAL A 81 -0.36 6.36 4.77
C VAL A 81 -0.81 6.92 6.12
N ILE A 82 -2.11 6.82 6.44
CA ILE A 82 -2.65 7.25 7.74
C ILE A 82 -2.00 6.47 8.88
N ASN A 83 -1.87 5.15 8.73
CA ASN A 83 -1.23 4.30 9.73
C ASN A 83 0.25 4.68 9.95
N LEU A 84 1.01 4.94 8.88
CA LEU A 84 2.39 5.40 8.97
C LEU A 84 2.49 6.76 9.68
N ALA A 85 1.63 7.71 9.34
CA ALA A 85 1.62 9.03 9.97
C ALA A 85 1.28 8.95 11.46
N ALA A 86 0.35 8.07 11.84
CA ALA A 86 0.00 7.84 13.25
C ALA A 86 1.17 7.19 14.02
N HIS A 87 1.85 6.20 13.43
CA HIS A 87 3.00 5.55 14.04
C HIS A 87 4.16 6.54 14.26
N ASP A 88 4.52 7.30 13.23
CA ASP A 88 5.57 8.32 13.28
C ASP A 88 5.27 9.38 14.35
N SER A 89 4.01 9.82 14.44
CA SER A 89 3.57 10.74 15.49
C SER A 89 3.76 10.14 16.88
N LEU A 90 3.36 8.88 17.10
CA LEU A 90 3.51 8.23 18.41
C LEU A 90 4.98 8.03 18.80
N GLU A 91 5.82 7.61 17.85
CA GLU A 91 7.26 7.42 18.06
C GLU A 91 7.94 8.75 18.39
N TYR A 92 7.60 9.83 17.68
CA TYR A 92 8.12 11.16 17.98
C TYR A 92 7.76 11.60 19.40
N HIS A 93 6.51 11.43 19.82
CA HIS A 93 6.07 11.84 21.15
C HIS A 93 6.63 10.94 22.25
N GLN A 94 6.77 9.63 22.03
CA GLN A 94 7.48 8.74 22.96
C GLN A 94 8.97 9.08 23.06
N GLY A 95 9.60 9.42 21.94
CA GLY A 95 10.98 9.89 21.88
C GLY A 95 11.18 11.19 22.65
N GLN A 96 10.24 12.14 22.55
CA GLN A 96 10.27 13.38 23.34
C GLN A 96 10.09 13.13 24.83
N ILE A 97 9.18 12.22 25.22
CA ILE A 97 9.01 11.85 26.64
C ILE A 97 10.30 11.23 27.18
N ASN A 98 10.95 10.33 26.43
CA ASN A 98 12.22 9.75 26.84
C ASN A 98 13.34 10.80 26.93
N LEU A 99 13.39 11.77 26.01
CA LEU A 99 14.37 12.87 26.03
C LEU A 99 14.13 13.84 27.20
N LEU A 100 12.87 14.04 27.63
CA LEU A 100 12.50 14.83 28.81
C LEU A 100 12.75 14.07 30.13
N LEU A 101 12.65 12.74 30.12
CA LEU A 101 12.88 11.90 31.31
C LEU A 101 14.36 11.66 31.60
N ILE A 102 15.26 11.73 30.61
CA ILE A 102 16.71 11.63 30.83
C ILE A 102 17.23 12.73 31.78
N PRO A 103 17.00 14.03 31.55
CA PRO A 103 17.44 15.08 32.47
C PRO A 103 16.69 15.06 33.82
N LEU A 104 15.43 14.60 33.87
CA LEU A 104 14.70 14.45 35.15
C LEU A 104 15.31 13.34 36.03
N ASN A 105 15.71 12.21 35.45
CA ASN A 105 16.34 11.11 36.20
C ASN A 105 17.77 11.46 36.65
N TYR A 106 18.50 12.28 35.88
CA TYR A 106 19.81 12.80 36.30
C TYR A 106 19.70 13.84 37.42
N ALA A 107 18.70 14.74 37.37
CA ALA A 107 18.47 15.74 38.41
C ALA A 107 18.12 15.12 39.78
N SER A 108 17.49 13.93 39.80
CA SER A 108 17.18 13.21 41.04
C SER A 108 18.34 12.37 41.63
N GLN A 109 19.53 12.37 41.01
CA GLN A 109 20.72 11.68 41.53
C GLN A 109 21.76 12.61 42.18
N GLU A 110 21.60 13.93 42.10
CA GLU A 110 22.54 14.89 42.70
C GLU A 110 22.15 15.37 44.11
N ASP A 111 21.01 14.92 44.65
CA ASP A 111 20.52 15.29 45.99
C ASP A 111 20.76 14.19 47.06
N GLY A 112 21.82 13.38 46.91
CA GLY A 112 22.19 12.29 47.83
C GLY A 112 23.48 12.53 48.61
#